data_AF-A0A972ZG13-F1
#
_entry.id   AF-A0A972ZG13-F1
#
_cell.length_a   1.000
_cell.length_b   1.000
_cell.length_c   1.000
_cell.angle_alpha   90.00
_cell.angle_beta   90.00
_cell.angle_gamma   90.00
#
_symmetry.space_group_name_H-M   'P 1'
#
loop_
_entity.id
_entity.type
_entity.pdbx_description
1 polymer ?
#
loop_
_entity_poly.entity_id
_entity_poly.type
_entity_poly.pdbx_seq_one_letter_code
_entity_poly.pdbx_strand_id
1 'polypeptide(L)'
;MNHREAKKEHGGTPPSTERSIPRLIDETVSATWDDVKTIIDAKIEILKIEISEKIAIVAAMLILSIVLVAGSAYLVTTLALLAGELTGHIWLGYLMVSMAFIATFIFFARFKPQLLKNLIQKILLSLYDYKK
;
A
#
# COMPACT_ATOMS: atom_id res chain seq x y z
N MET A 1 19.15 58.74 -75.41
CA MET A 1 18.50 57.98 -74.32
C MET A 1 19.41 58.01 -73.11
N ASN A 2 19.19 58.96 -72.20
CA ASN A 2 19.81 59.03 -70.88
C ASN A 2 18.86 59.78 -69.94
N HIS A 3 18.98 59.49 -68.64
CA HIS A 3 18.22 59.97 -67.48
C HIS A 3 16.95 59.18 -67.12
N ARG A 4 17.12 58.24 -66.18
CA ARG A 4 16.14 57.97 -65.13
C ARG A 4 16.62 58.65 -63.86
N GLU A 5 15.88 59.65 -63.42
CA GLU A 5 16.00 60.25 -62.09
C GLU A 5 15.13 59.52 -61.07
N ALA A 6 15.64 59.55 -59.83
CA ALA A 6 14.93 59.75 -58.58
C ALA A 6 14.03 58.65 -57.98
N LYS A 7 14.56 58.13 -56.86
CA LYS A 7 13.94 58.09 -55.53
C LYS A 7 13.01 56.91 -55.20
N LYS A 8 13.47 56.09 -54.24
CA LYS A 8 12.79 55.87 -52.96
C LYS A 8 13.80 55.41 -51.91
N GLU A 9 13.98 56.27 -50.92
CA GLU A 9 14.72 56.04 -49.69
C GLU A 9 13.94 55.10 -48.74
N HIS A 10 14.73 54.51 -47.84
CA HIS A 10 14.40 54.12 -46.47
C HIS A 10 13.36 53.02 -46.22
N GLY A 11 13.90 51.89 -45.79
CA GLY A 11 13.21 50.90 -44.97
C GLY A 11 14.16 49.82 -44.46
N GLY A 12 15.43 50.15 -44.22
CA GLY A 12 16.35 49.26 -43.51
C GLY A 12 15.99 49.30 -42.03
N THR A 13 15.02 48.48 -41.62
CA THR A 13 14.74 48.25 -40.21
C THR A 13 16.03 47.74 -39.57
N PRO A 14 16.59 48.41 -38.55
CA PRO A 14 17.77 47.90 -37.88
C PRO A 14 17.41 46.55 -37.22
N PRO A 15 18.32 45.57 -37.18
CA PRO A 15 18.08 44.36 -36.40
C PRO A 15 17.91 44.79 -34.95
N SER A 16 16.74 44.53 -34.38
CA SER A 16 16.43 44.75 -32.97
C SER A 16 17.25 43.77 -32.13
N THR A 17 18.50 44.15 -31.88
CA THR A 17 19.47 43.51 -30.98
C THR A 17 19.12 43.81 -29.52
N GLU A 18 17.87 43.56 -29.14
CA GLU A 18 17.44 43.52 -27.74
C GLU A 18 16.60 42.27 -27.52
N ARG A 19 17.19 41.10 -27.80
CA ARG A 19 16.69 39.85 -27.20
C ARG A 19 16.93 39.95 -25.71
N SER A 20 15.87 40.33 -25.02
CA SER A 20 15.78 40.52 -23.59
C SER A 20 16.28 39.25 -22.89
N ILE A 21 17.52 39.28 -22.43
CA ILE A 21 18.14 38.32 -21.51
C ILE A 21 17.16 37.84 -20.40
N PRO A 22 16.32 38.70 -19.79
CA PRO A 22 15.32 38.24 -18.82
C PRO A 22 14.29 37.23 -19.35
N ARG A 23 13.89 37.29 -20.64
CA ARG A 23 12.95 36.32 -21.23
C ARG A 23 13.56 34.93 -21.41
N LEU A 24 14.84 34.89 -21.79
CA LEU A 24 15.58 33.62 -21.93
C LEU A 24 15.78 32.95 -20.57
N ILE A 25 15.96 33.74 -19.50
CA ILE A 25 16.07 33.21 -18.13
C ILE A 25 14.72 32.69 -17.65
N ASP A 26 13.62 33.42 -17.86
CA ASP A 26 12.26 32.95 -17.52
C ASP A 26 11.89 31.66 -18.27
N GLU A 27 12.19 31.58 -19.57
CA GLU A 27 11.96 30.37 -20.36
C GLU A 27 12.86 29.21 -19.88
N THR A 28 14.11 29.48 -19.50
CA THR A 28 15.02 28.45 -18.97
C THR A 28 14.58 27.94 -17.59
N VAL A 29 14.11 28.83 -16.70
CA VAL A 29 13.63 28.46 -15.37
C VAL A 29 12.31 27.69 -15.47
N SER A 30 11.40 28.11 -16.35
CA SER A 30 10.15 27.39 -16.61
C SER A 30 10.40 26.01 -17.21
N ALA A 31 11.33 25.88 -18.16
CA ALA A 31 11.71 24.58 -18.74
C ALA A 31 12.36 23.66 -17.69
N THR A 32 13.24 24.21 -16.85
CA THR A 32 13.87 23.46 -15.75
C THR A 32 12.83 22.99 -14.72
N TRP A 33 11.80 23.80 -14.46
CA TRP A 33 10.71 23.44 -13.57
C TRP A 33 9.84 22.29 -14.11
N ASP A 34 9.49 22.33 -15.40
CA ASP A 34 8.74 21.25 -16.05
C ASP A 34 9.54 19.94 -16.12
N ASP A 35 10.87 20.01 -16.34
CA ASP A 35 11.75 18.85 -16.30
C ASP A 35 11.79 18.24 -14.88
N VAL A 36 11.93 19.05 -13.84
CA VAL A 36 11.92 18.58 -12.44
C VAL A 36 10.57 17.96 -12.08
N LYS A 37 9.47 18.57 -12.51
CA LYS A 37 8.12 18.03 -12.30
C LYS A 37 7.96 16.66 -12.95
N THR A 38 8.45 16.51 -14.18
CA THR A 38 8.42 15.23 -14.91
C THR A 38 9.22 14.14 -14.19
N ILE A 39 10.39 14.50 -13.63
CA ILE A 39 11.21 13.58 -12.83
C ILE A 39 10.48 13.17 -11.53
N ILE A 40 9.78 14.11 -10.89
CA ILE A 40 9.00 13.84 -9.67
C ILE A 40 7.84 12.89 -9.98
N ASP A 41 7.09 13.14 -11.06
CA ASP A 41 5.97 12.29 -11.47
C ASP A 41 6.44 10.85 -11.76
N ALA A 42 7.56 10.68 -12.47
CA ALA A 42 8.16 9.36 -12.70
C ALA A 42 8.58 8.66 -11.39
N LYS A 43 9.12 9.42 -10.42
CA LYS A 43 9.47 8.86 -9.09
C LYS A 43 8.23 8.47 -8.29
N ILE A 44 7.14 9.22 -8.38
CA ILE A 44 5.87 8.89 -7.73
C ILE A 44 5.28 7.62 -8.34
N GLU A 45 5.36 7.44 -9.65
CA GLU A 45 4.90 6.22 -10.33
C GLU A 45 5.66 4.98 -9.84
N ILE A 46 6.99 5.07 -9.78
CA ILE A 46 7.84 4.00 -9.22
C ILE A 46 7.48 3.71 -7.76
N LEU A 47 7.31 4.75 -6.94
CA LEU A 47 6.94 4.61 -5.53
C LEU A 47 5.57 3.94 -5.37
N LYS A 48 4.60 4.28 -6.23
CA LYS A 48 3.26 3.68 -6.23
C LYS A 48 3.34 2.19 -6.53
N ILE A 49 4.18 1.78 -7.48
CA ILE A 49 4.43 0.36 -7.78
C ILE A 49 5.00 -0.34 -6.55
N GLU A 50 6.05 0.21 -5.94
CA GLU A 50 6.68 -0.40 -4.76
C GLU A 50 5.71 -0.55 -3.57
N ILE A 51 4.90 0.48 -3.32
CA ILE A 51 3.88 0.43 -2.26
C ILE A 51 2.83 -0.64 -2.59
N SER A 52 2.35 -0.69 -3.84
CA SER A 52 1.37 -1.69 -4.25
C SER A 52 1.88 -3.12 -4.08
N GLU A 53 3.15 -3.35 -4.39
CA GLU A 53 3.81 -4.65 -4.24
C GLU A 53 3.89 -5.05 -2.77
N LYS A 54 4.31 -4.14 -1.88
CA LYS A 54 4.36 -4.40 -0.44
C LYS A 54 2.98 -4.69 0.14
N ILE A 55 1.95 -3.95 -0.27
CA ILE A 55 0.57 -4.21 0.17
C ILE A 55 0.11 -5.59 -0.30
N ALA A 56 0.39 -5.95 -1.56
CA ALA A 56 0.04 -7.25 -2.11
C ALA A 56 0.73 -8.39 -1.35
N ILE A 57 2.02 -8.27 -1.03
CA ILE A 57 2.77 -9.25 -0.25
C ILE A 57 2.18 -9.40 1.15
N VAL A 58 1.89 -8.28 1.85
CA VAL A 58 1.30 -8.32 3.18
C VAL A 58 -0.10 -8.95 3.15
N ALA A 59 -0.92 -8.62 2.16
CA ALA A 59 -2.25 -9.20 1.98
C ALA A 59 -2.17 -10.72 1.71
N ALA A 60 -1.27 -11.15 0.83
CA ALA A 60 -1.04 -12.55 0.53
C ALA A 60 -0.57 -13.33 1.77
N MET A 61 0.38 -12.78 2.54
CA MET A 61 0.83 -13.39 3.79
C MET A 61 -0.31 -13.53 4.81
N LEU A 62 -1.18 -12.52 4.91
CA LEU A 62 -2.30 -12.53 5.83
C LEU A 62 -3.30 -13.63 5.46
N ILE A 63 -3.69 -13.72 4.18
CA ILE A 63 -4.58 -14.77 3.67
C ILE A 63 -3.95 -16.15 3.89
N LEU A 64 -2.68 -16.32 3.54
CA LEU A 64 -1.96 -17.57 3.72
C LEU A 64 -1.91 -17.98 5.20
N SER A 65 -1.66 -17.04 6.11
CA SER A 65 -1.69 -17.29 7.55
C SER A 65 -3.06 -17.79 8.02
N ILE A 66 -4.14 -17.15 7.58
CA ILE A 66 -5.50 -17.57 7.95
C ILE A 66 -5.78 -18.99 7.46
N VAL A 67 -5.47 -19.27 6.19
CA VAL A 67 -5.68 -20.60 5.59
C VAL A 67 -4.83 -21.66 6.30
N LEU A 68 -3.58 -21.36 6.62
CA LEU A 68 -2.68 -22.29 7.28
C LEU A 68 -3.15 -22.60 8.71
N VAL A 69 -3.58 -21.60 9.47
CA VAL A 69 -4.12 -21.79 10.83
C VAL A 69 -5.41 -22.59 10.80
N ALA A 70 -6.34 -22.25 9.90
CA ALA A 70 -7.59 -22.99 9.74
C ALA A 70 -7.36 -24.45 9.31
N GLY A 71 -6.49 -24.67 8.32
CA GLY A 71 -6.13 -26.01 7.85
C GLY A 71 -5.43 -26.84 8.92
N SER A 72 -4.54 -26.21 9.71
CA SER A 72 -3.87 -26.86 10.83
C SER A 72 -4.86 -27.26 11.93
N ALA A 73 -5.79 -26.37 12.29
CA ALA A 73 -6.84 -26.67 13.26
C ALA A 73 -7.73 -27.83 12.79
N TYR A 74 -8.08 -27.85 11.50
CA TYR A 74 -8.85 -28.95 10.89
C TYR A 74 -8.10 -30.28 10.92
N LEU A 75 -6.81 -30.27 10.56
CA LEU A 75 -5.95 -31.46 10.61
C LEU A 75 -5.83 -32.03 12.02
N VAL A 76 -5.54 -31.17 13.01
CA VAL A 76 -5.45 -31.58 14.42
C VAL A 76 -6.77 -32.18 14.89
N THR A 77 -7.90 -31.56 14.53
CA THR A 77 -9.24 -32.05 14.88
C THR A 77 -9.50 -33.43 14.27
N THR A 78 -9.17 -33.59 12.98
CA THR A 78 -9.38 -34.85 12.25
C THR A 78 -8.50 -35.96 12.82
N LEU A 79 -7.22 -35.69 13.12
CA LEU A 79 -6.31 -36.65 13.74
C LEU A 79 -6.77 -37.06 15.15
N ALA A 80 -7.27 -36.12 15.93
CA ALA A 80 -7.81 -36.39 17.26
C ALA A 80 -9.08 -37.26 17.20
N LEU A 81 -9.99 -36.99 16.25
CA LEU A 81 -11.17 -37.82 16.03
C LEU A 81 -10.81 -39.22 15.54
N LEU A 82 -9.85 -39.32 14.61
CA LEU A 82 -9.34 -40.61 14.12
C LEU A 82 -8.70 -41.42 15.25
N ALA A 83 -7.93 -40.79 16.14
CA ALA A 83 -7.37 -41.45 17.32
C ALA A 83 -8.47 -41.90 18.31
N GLY A 84 -9.53 -41.10 18.47
CA GLY A 84 -10.72 -41.47 19.25
C GLY A 84 -11.47 -42.67 18.65
N GLU A 85 -11.60 -42.72 17.33
CA GLU A 85 -12.19 -43.87 16.64
C GLU A 85 -11.34 -45.14 16.77
N LEU A 86 -10.01 -45.02 16.61
CA LEU A 86 -9.10 -46.15 16.73
C LEU A 86 -9.06 -46.74 18.15
N THR A 87 -9.32 -45.92 19.17
CA THR A 87 -9.48 -46.36 20.56
C THR A 87 -10.87 -46.94 20.86
N GLY A 88 -11.75 -47.02 19.85
CA GLY A 88 -13.10 -47.58 19.96
C GLY A 88 -14.11 -46.64 20.62
N HIS A 89 -13.71 -45.40 20.95
CA HIS A 89 -14.53 -44.45 21.70
C HIS A 89 -14.46 -43.06 21.05
N ILE A 90 -15.40 -42.79 20.14
CA ILE A 90 -15.53 -41.49 19.44
C ILE A 90 -15.57 -40.31 20.43
N TRP A 91 -16.18 -40.48 21.61
CA TRP A 91 -16.23 -39.44 22.65
C TRP A 91 -14.83 -39.00 23.13
N LEU A 92 -13.84 -39.90 23.14
CA LEU A 92 -12.47 -39.58 23.50
C LEU A 92 -11.83 -38.60 22.50
N GLY A 93 -12.15 -38.75 21.21
CA GLY A 93 -11.70 -37.83 20.16
C GLY A 93 -12.23 -36.42 20.39
N TYR A 94 -13.52 -36.28 20.69
CA TYR A 94 -14.13 -34.97 21.03
C TYR A 94 -13.52 -34.35 22.29
N LEU A 95 -13.27 -35.18 23.33
CA LEU A 95 -12.60 -34.73 24.54
C LEU A 95 -11.20 -34.16 24.22
N MET A 96 -10.44 -34.86 23.38
CA MET A 96 -9.09 -34.46 22.98
C MET A 96 -9.07 -33.13 22.21
N VAL A 97 -10.02 -32.93 21.28
CA VAL A 97 -10.19 -31.67 20.56
C VAL A 97 -10.52 -30.52 21.51
N SER A 98 -11.46 -30.74 22.44
CA SER A 98 -11.86 -29.71 23.41
C SER A 98 -10.69 -29.30 24.31
N MET A 99 -9.85 -30.26 24.72
CA MET A 99 -8.68 -30.02 25.55
C MET A 99 -7.61 -29.22 24.79
N ALA A 100 -7.41 -29.50 23.50
CA ALA A 100 -6.51 -28.74 22.64
C ALA A 100 -6.98 -27.27 22.47
N PHE A 101 -8.29 -27.05 22.31
CA PHE A 101 -8.87 -25.70 22.24
C PHE A 101 -8.68 -24.92 23.55
N ILE A 102 -8.96 -25.54 24.68
CA ILE A 102 -8.77 -24.93 26.01
C ILE A 102 -7.30 -24.62 26.25
N ALA A 103 -6.39 -25.54 25.92
CA ALA A 103 -4.95 -25.31 26.03
C ALA A 103 -4.49 -24.13 25.16
N THR A 104 -4.98 -24.04 23.92
CA THR A 104 -4.69 -22.92 23.02
C THR A 104 -5.23 -21.61 23.56
N PHE A 105 -6.44 -21.60 24.11
CA PHE A 105 -7.04 -20.42 24.73
C PHE A 105 -6.25 -19.94 25.96
N ILE A 106 -5.86 -20.87 26.85
CA ILE A 106 -5.04 -20.58 28.03
C ILE A 106 -3.66 -20.07 27.61
N PHE A 107 -3.03 -20.71 26.62
CA PHE A 107 -1.76 -20.28 26.07
C PHE A 107 -1.84 -18.86 25.53
N PHE A 108 -2.87 -18.55 24.74
CA PHE A 108 -3.09 -17.21 24.21
C PHE A 108 -3.34 -16.17 25.31
N ALA A 109 -4.18 -16.51 26.30
CA ALA A 109 -4.46 -15.66 27.44
C ALA A 109 -3.20 -15.37 28.29
N ARG A 110 -2.27 -16.32 28.36
CA ARG A 110 -1.04 -16.21 29.18
C ARG A 110 0.12 -15.54 28.46
N PHE A 111 0.28 -15.75 27.15
CA PHE A 111 1.39 -15.18 26.38
C PHE A 111 1.19 -13.70 26.00
N LYS A 112 -0.05 -13.24 25.82
CA LYS A 112 -0.36 -11.85 25.43
C LYS A 112 -1.58 -11.29 26.18
N PRO A 113 -1.57 -11.22 27.53
CA PRO A 113 -2.70 -10.69 28.30
C PRO A 113 -3.07 -9.24 27.92
N GLN A 114 -2.09 -8.45 27.46
CA GLN A 114 -2.31 -7.09 26.97
C GLN A 114 -3.08 -7.01 25.65
N LEU A 115 -2.94 -7.99 24.75
CA LEU A 115 -3.76 -8.03 23.54
C LEU A 115 -5.22 -8.36 23.85
N LEU A 116 -5.46 -9.28 24.80
CA LEU A 116 -6.80 -9.58 25.29
C LEU A 116 -7.47 -8.34 25.90
N LYS A 117 -6.77 -7.63 26.80
CA LYS A 117 -7.26 -6.39 27.40
C LYS A 117 -7.59 -5.34 26.34
N ASN A 118 -6.70 -5.12 25.37
CA ASN A 118 -6.90 -4.12 24.32
C ASN A 118 -8.04 -4.50 23.35
N LEU A 119 -8.20 -5.78 23.02
CA LEU A 119 -9.33 -6.27 22.20
C LEU A 119 -10.66 -6.09 22.94
N ILE A 120 -10.73 -6.48 24.20
CA ILE A 120 -11.93 -6.32 25.04
C ILE A 120 -12.28 -4.84 25.18
N GLN A 121 -11.30 -3.98 25.46
CA GLN A 121 -11.52 -2.53 25.54
C GLN A 121 -11.98 -1.93 24.22
N LYS A 122 -11.41 -2.33 23.08
CA LYS A 122 -11.85 -1.85 21.76
C LYS A 122 -13.26 -2.29 21.42
N ILE A 123 -13.64 -3.54 21.73
CA ILE A 123 -15.00 -4.05 21.51
C ILE A 123 -15.99 -3.28 22.40
N LEU A 124 -15.63 -3.04 23.67
CA LEU A 124 -16.48 -2.33 24.61
C LEU A 124 -16.66 -0.85 24.23
N LEU A 125 -15.58 -0.18 23.81
CA LEU A 125 -15.62 1.21 23.33
C LEU A 125 -16.37 1.32 22.00
N SER A 126 -16.17 0.41 21.06
CA SER A 126 -16.89 0.38 19.78
C SER A 126 -18.40 0.20 19.97
N LEU A 127 -18.83 -0.57 20.97
CA LEU A 127 -20.25 -0.72 21.31
C LEU A 127 -20.82 0.53 22.00
N TYR A 128 -20.00 1.24 22.76
CA TYR A 128 -20.41 2.48 23.42
C TYR A 128 -20.52 3.65 22.44
N ASP A 129 -19.62 3.73 21.46
CA ASP A 129 -19.62 4.76 20.41
C ASP A 129 -20.77 4.57 19.40
N TYR A 130 -21.25 3.34 19.21
CA TYR A 130 -22.41 3.05 18.36
C TYR A 130 -23.75 3.51 18.96
N LYS A 131 -23.80 3.81 20.27
CA LYS A 131 -25.03 4.18 20.99
C LYS A 131 -25.22 5.70 21.11
N LYS A 132 -24.35 6.51 20.51
CA LYS A 132 -24.43 7.98 20.55
C LYS A 132 -24.73 8.54 19.16
#